data_AF-M0MQA4-F1
#
_entry.id   AF-M0MQA4-F1
#
_cell.length_a   1.000
_cell.length_b   1.000
_cell.length_c   1.000
_cell.angle_alpha   90.00
_cell.angle_beta   90.00
_cell.angle_gamma   90.00
#
_symmetry.space_group_name_H-M   'P 1'
#
loop_
_entity.id
_entity.type
_entity.pdbx_description
1 polymer ?
#
loop_
_entity_poly.entity_id
_entity_poly.type
_entity_poly.pdbx_seq_one_letter_code
_entity_poly.pdbx_strand_id
1 'polypeptide(L)'
;MTVDEWPPTPPEGYRFHDLEYNQPWYITAVLYLWLVGVFVGVPALVIGVHGPGSIGRIIREVLQPDTAREWGTYFGWIVGTFGVLLVGHEALHALAGRWFGLRTKVRIQYDHPLSWSPEILTYGEFQSRGESLAITLTPLVGLTAASIVVLVAGQHLWLIASAAVIALGNSASAIGDLGSAAVLWHLPDGELVYHDEDGRRQYYTPVR
;
A
#
# COMPACT_ATOMS: atom_id res chain seq x y z
N MET A 1 -31.45 -3.83 11.16
CA MET A 1 -30.45 -2.85 10.71
C MET A 1 -31.16 -1.99 9.70
N THR A 2 -31.46 -0.75 10.05
CA THR A 2 -31.96 0.24 9.10
C THR A 2 -30.92 0.34 7.99
N VAL A 3 -31.36 0.25 6.74
CA VAL A 3 -30.50 0.57 5.61
C VAL A 3 -30.16 2.04 5.78
N ASP A 4 -28.92 2.33 6.17
CA ASP A 4 -28.44 3.71 6.20
C ASP A 4 -28.58 4.25 4.78
N GLU A 5 -29.32 5.35 4.64
CA GLU A 5 -29.63 5.97 3.35
C GLU A 5 -28.33 6.28 2.61
N TRP A 6 -28.22 5.84 1.35
CA TRP A 6 -27.02 6.08 0.53
C TRP A 6 -27.33 7.05 -0.62
N PRO A 7 -26.50 8.08 -0.82
CA PRO A 7 -25.35 8.46 0.01
C PRO A 7 -25.80 9.05 1.36
N PRO A 8 -24.98 8.97 2.42
CA PRO A 8 -25.38 9.48 3.73
C PRO A 8 -25.57 10.99 3.70
N THR A 9 -26.48 11.47 4.53
CA THR A 9 -26.77 12.89 4.72
C THR A 9 -25.46 13.64 5.02
N PRO A 10 -25.14 14.72 4.28
CA PRO A 10 -23.94 15.51 4.54
C PRO A 10 -23.99 16.11 5.95
N PRO A 11 -22.83 16.30 6.60
CA PRO A 11 -22.75 17.09 7.83
C PRO A 11 -23.24 18.52 7.59
N GLU A 12 -23.64 19.22 8.66
CA GLU A 12 -24.04 20.62 8.57
C GLU A 12 -22.93 21.46 7.92
N GLY A 13 -23.31 22.31 6.96
CA GLY A 13 -22.37 23.13 6.20
C GLY A 13 -21.69 22.42 5.02
N TYR A 14 -22.08 21.18 4.69
CA TYR A 14 -21.56 20.45 3.54
C TYR A 14 -22.63 20.14 2.50
N ARG A 15 -22.19 19.94 1.25
CA ARG A 15 -23.02 19.44 0.16
C ARG A 15 -22.29 18.34 -0.60
N PHE A 16 -23.05 17.51 -1.31
CA PHE A 16 -22.50 16.49 -2.20
C PHE A 16 -21.60 17.11 -3.27
N HIS A 17 -20.48 16.45 -3.54
CA HIS A 17 -19.60 16.74 -4.65
C HIS A 17 -19.41 15.45 -5.45
N ASP A 18 -19.82 15.48 -6.72
CA ASP A 18 -19.53 14.40 -7.65
C ASP A 18 -18.17 14.69 -8.31
N LEU A 19 -17.19 13.85 -8.00
CA LEU A 19 -15.81 14.07 -8.42
C LEU A 19 -15.58 13.38 -9.77
N GLU A 20 -15.57 14.15 -10.85
CA GLU A 20 -15.05 13.69 -12.14
C GLU A 20 -13.51 13.77 -12.14
N TYR A 21 -12.85 12.75 -11.59
CA TYR A 21 -11.39 12.66 -11.65
C TYR A 21 -10.92 11.79 -12.82
N ASN A 22 -10.22 12.42 -13.77
CA ASN A 22 -9.44 11.73 -14.78
C ASN A 22 -7.96 11.82 -14.42
N GLN A 23 -7.32 10.68 -14.14
CA GLN A 23 -5.90 10.65 -13.79
C GLN A 23 -5.07 11.26 -14.92
N PRO A 24 -4.34 12.37 -14.66
CA PRO A 24 -3.49 12.96 -15.67
C PRO A 24 -2.35 12.01 -16.06
N TRP A 25 -1.99 11.97 -17.34
CA TRP A 25 -0.94 11.08 -17.86
C TRP A 25 0.42 11.25 -17.15
N TYR A 26 0.73 12.46 -16.68
CA TYR A 26 1.99 12.74 -16.00
C TYR A 26 2.06 12.07 -14.62
N ILE A 27 0.92 11.85 -13.94
CA ILE A 27 0.88 11.07 -12.70
C ILE A 27 1.29 9.64 -13.00
N THR A 28 0.74 9.04 -14.06
CA THR A 28 1.15 7.70 -14.53
C THR A 28 2.65 7.64 -14.83
N ALA A 29 3.20 8.65 -15.52
CA ALA A 29 4.64 8.71 -15.81
C ALA A 29 5.48 8.79 -14.52
N VAL A 30 5.07 9.59 -13.54
CA VAL A 30 5.74 9.68 -12.23
C VAL A 30 5.69 8.34 -11.49
N LEU A 31 4.57 7.62 -11.52
CA LEU A 31 4.46 6.30 -10.91
C LEU A 31 5.39 5.28 -11.58
N TYR A 32 5.56 5.33 -12.90
CA TYR A 32 6.55 4.48 -13.59
C TYR A 32 7.99 4.85 -13.23
N LEU A 33 8.31 6.15 -13.16
CA LEU A 33 9.64 6.61 -12.72
C LEU A 33 9.93 6.19 -11.28
N TRP A 34 8.93 6.22 -10.40
CA TRP A 34 9.02 5.70 -9.04
C TRP A 34 9.42 4.22 -9.04
N LEU A 35 8.74 3.37 -9.83
CA LEU A 35 9.08 1.95 -9.92
C LEU A 35 10.52 1.74 -10.39
N VAL A 36 10.93 2.42 -11.47
CA VAL A 36 12.32 2.36 -11.95
C VAL A 36 13.29 2.78 -10.85
N GLY A 37 12.99 3.87 -10.15
CA GLY A 37 13.76 4.36 -9.01
C GLY A 37 13.90 3.33 -7.90
N VAL A 38 12.84 2.59 -7.57
CA VAL A 38 12.87 1.53 -6.55
C VAL A 38 13.68 0.31 -7.03
N PHE A 39 13.48 -0.13 -8.28
CA PHE A 39 14.22 -1.26 -8.85
C PHE A 39 15.73 -0.99 -8.99
N VAL A 40 16.14 0.28 -9.09
CA VAL A 40 17.56 0.67 -9.06
C VAL A 40 18.02 0.95 -7.63
N GLY A 41 17.22 1.67 -6.85
CA GLY A 41 17.55 2.15 -5.52
C GLY A 41 17.73 1.05 -4.48
N VAL A 42 16.86 0.04 -4.48
CA VAL A 42 16.96 -1.08 -3.52
C VAL A 42 18.25 -1.89 -3.75
N PRO A 43 18.59 -2.36 -4.98
CA PRO A 43 19.87 -2.99 -5.23
C PRO A 43 21.08 -2.09 -4.95
N ALA A 44 21.00 -0.81 -5.31
CA ALA A 44 22.06 0.16 -5.04
C ALA A 44 22.32 0.32 -3.53
N LEU A 45 21.26 0.36 -2.71
CA LEU A 45 21.37 0.39 -1.26
C LEU A 45 22.03 -0.89 -0.72
N VAL A 46 21.60 -2.06 -1.20
CA VAL A 46 22.20 -3.35 -0.80
C VAL A 46 23.69 -3.40 -1.15
N ILE A 47 24.06 -2.96 -2.35
CA ILE A 47 25.47 -2.88 -2.78
C ILE A 47 26.26 -1.88 -1.92
N GLY A 48 25.67 -0.70 -1.65
CA GLY A 48 26.32 0.35 -0.88
C GLY A 48 26.60 -0.06 0.57
N VAL A 49 25.69 -0.80 1.20
CA VAL A 49 25.83 -1.25 2.60
C VAL A 49 26.65 -2.53 2.71
N HIS A 50 26.40 -3.53 1.85
CA HIS A 50 26.93 -4.89 1.99
C HIS A 50 28.05 -5.24 1.00
N GLY A 51 28.45 -4.27 0.17
CA GLY A 51 29.48 -4.41 -0.85
C GLY A 51 28.97 -4.99 -2.19
N PRO A 52 29.76 -4.84 -3.27
CA PRO A 52 29.34 -5.20 -4.64
C PRO A 52 29.07 -6.69 -4.86
N GLY A 53 29.65 -7.58 -4.05
CA GLY A 53 29.41 -9.03 -4.13
C GLY A 53 28.11 -9.49 -3.45
N SER A 54 27.39 -8.61 -2.75
CA SER A 54 26.19 -8.95 -1.99
C SER A 54 25.06 -9.49 -2.86
N ILE A 55 24.75 -8.82 -3.98
CA ILE A 55 23.70 -9.26 -4.92
C ILE A 55 24.00 -10.65 -5.47
N GLY A 56 25.24 -10.91 -5.90
CA GLY A 56 25.63 -12.23 -6.40
C GLY A 56 25.60 -13.34 -5.35
N ARG A 57 25.78 -13.01 -4.07
CA ARG A 57 25.59 -13.95 -2.96
C ARG A 57 24.11 -14.22 -2.71
N ILE A 58 23.27 -13.18 -2.68
CA ILE A 58 21.81 -13.34 -2.53
C ILE A 58 21.24 -14.22 -3.66
N ILE A 59 21.64 -13.97 -4.90
CA ILE A 59 21.19 -14.77 -6.05
C ILE A 59 21.55 -16.24 -5.85
N ARG A 60 22.81 -16.54 -5.53
CA ARG A 60 23.29 -17.93 -5.38
C ARG A 60 22.73 -18.64 -4.15
N GLU A 61 22.69 -17.96 -3.01
CA GLU A 61 22.39 -18.59 -1.72
C GLU A 61 20.91 -18.57 -1.35
N VAL A 62 20.13 -17.68 -1.97
CA VAL A 62 18.69 -17.52 -1.68
C VAL A 62 17.84 -17.83 -2.91
N LEU A 63 18.20 -17.32 -4.10
CA LEU A 63 17.34 -17.39 -5.28
C LEU A 63 17.65 -18.58 -6.22
N GLN A 64 18.71 -19.34 -5.96
CA GLN A 64 19.13 -20.49 -6.77
C GLN A 64 19.26 -21.75 -5.90
N PRO A 65 18.15 -22.30 -5.40
CA PRO A 65 18.17 -23.57 -4.67
C PRO A 65 18.53 -24.75 -5.60
N ASP A 66 19.44 -25.62 -5.15
CA ASP A 66 19.96 -26.74 -5.94
C ASP A 66 19.43 -28.10 -5.45
N THR A 67 19.06 -28.19 -4.17
CA THR A 67 18.57 -29.44 -3.55
C THR A 67 17.09 -29.37 -3.20
N ALA A 68 16.42 -30.52 -3.09
CA ALA A 68 15.00 -30.59 -2.69
C ALA A 68 14.72 -29.90 -1.34
N ARG A 69 15.67 -29.96 -0.41
CA ARG A 69 15.57 -29.28 0.88
C ARG A 69 15.62 -27.77 0.73
N GLU A 70 16.57 -27.26 -0.06
CA GLU A 70 16.70 -25.83 -0.35
C GLU A 70 15.47 -25.29 -1.08
N TRP A 71 14.90 -26.06 -2.02
CA TRP A 71 13.62 -25.74 -2.64
C TRP A 71 12.51 -25.61 -1.60
N GLY A 72 12.40 -26.54 -0.65
CA GLY A 72 11.43 -26.45 0.44
C GLY A 72 11.63 -25.18 1.29
N THR A 73 12.87 -24.83 1.62
CA THR A 73 13.19 -23.58 2.33
C THR A 73 12.85 -22.34 1.51
N TYR A 74 13.19 -22.33 0.23
CA TYR A 74 12.90 -21.23 -0.69
C TYR A 74 11.39 -21.00 -0.85
N PHE A 75 10.60 -22.06 -1.04
CA PHE A 75 9.14 -21.95 -1.11
C PHE A 75 8.54 -21.44 0.20
N GLY A 76 8.99 -21.97 1.34
CA GLY A 76 8.56 -21.47 2.65
C GLY A 76 8.90 -20.00 2.85
N TRP A 77 10.10 -19.58 2.43
CA TRP A 77 10.54 -18.19 2.47
C TRP A 77 9.73 -17.28 1.55
N ILE A 78 9.42 -17.69 0.31
CA ILE A 78 8.56 -16.93 -0.60
C ILE A 78 7.18 -16.76 0.02
N VAL A 79 6.52 -17.86 0.38
CA VAL A 79 5.15 -17.82 0.93
C VAL A 79 5.12 -16.97 2.20
N GLY A 80 6.11 -17.15 3.08
CA GLY A 80 6.23 -16.35 4.30
C GLY A 80 6.46 -14.86 4.01
N THR A 81 7.38 -14.51 3.12
CA THR A 81 7.72 -13.12 2.80
C THR A 81 6.56 -12.40 2.11
N PHE A 82 5.92 -13.02 1.13
CA PHE A 82 4.73 -12.45 0.49
C PHE A 82 3.53 -12.40 1.43
N GLY A 83 3.37 -13.39 2.31
CA GLY A 83 2.36 -13.37 3.37
C GLY A 83 2.56 -12.19 4.32
N VAL A 84 3.79 -11.94 4.77
CA VAL A 84 4.13 -10.78 5.61
C VAL A 84 3.90 -9.48 4.86
N LEU A 85 4.30 -9.38 3.60
CA LEU A 85 4.05 -8.20 2.77
C LEU A 85 2.56 -7.90 2.68
N LEU A 86 1.75 -8.89 2.27
CA LEU A 86 0.32 -8.74 2.07
C LEU A 86 -0.41 -8.40 3.37
N VAL A 87 -0.23 -9.22 4.40
CA VAL A 87 -0.90 -9.03 5.69
C VAL A 87 -0.42 -7.75 6.36
N GLY A 88 0.88 -7.46 6.30
CA GLY A 88 1.47 -6.25 6.87
C GLY A 88 0.96 -4.98 6.18
N HIS A 89 0.82 -5.01 4.86
CA HIS A 89 0.33 -3.87 4.07
C HIS A 89 -1.12 -3.55 4.45
N GLU A 90 -2.00 -4.54 4.35
CA GLU A 90 -3.41 -4.39 4.71
C GLU A 90 -3.61 -4.04 6.19
N ALA A 91 -2.87 -4.68 7.10
CA ALA A 91 -2.95 -4.39 8.53
C ALA A 91 -2.56 -2.94 8.84
N LEU A 92 -1.62 -2.35 8.10
CA LEU A 92 -1.23 -0.95 8.29
C LEU A 92 -2.33 0.03 7.85
N HIS A 93 -3.05 -0.24 6.75
CA HIS A 93 -4.26 0.52 6.43
C HIS A 93 -5.30 0.40 7.54
N ALA A 94 -5.54 -0.82 8.04
CA ALA A 94 -6.49 -1.05 9.12
C ALA A 94 -6.12 -0.30 10.39
N LEU A 95 -4.86 -0.37 10.81
CA LEU A 95 -4.34 0.30 12.00
C LEU A 95 -4.45 1.82 11.87
N ALA A 96 -4.09 2.38 10.71
CA ALA A 96 -4.26 3.80 10.46
C ALA A 96 -5.73 4.22 10.50
N GLY A 97 -6.62 3.45 9.87
CA GLY A 97 -8.06 3.74 9.91
C GLY A 97 -8.61 3.70 11.34
N ARG A 98 -8.24 2.68 12.12
CA ARG A 98 -8.64 2.54 13.53
C ARG A 98 -8.08 3.67 14.40
N TRP A 99 -6.88 4.15 14.11
CA TRP A 99 -6.29 5.30 14.79
C TRP A 99 -7.14 6.57 14.62
N PHE A 100 -7.77 6.75 13.45
CA PHE A 100 -8.71 7.84 13.18
C PHE A 100 -10.16 7.52 13.58
N GLY A 101 -10.40 6.45 14.34
CA GLY A 101 -11.75 6.09 14.83
C GLY A 101 -12.64 5.38 13.82
N LEU A 102 -12.13 5.02 12.65
CA LEU A 102 -12.89 4.34 11.60
C LEU A 102 -13.11 2.86 11.94
N ARG A 103 -14.15 2.27 11.34
CA ARG A 103 -14.35 0.82 11.31
C ARG A 103 -13.55 0.22 10.16
N THR A 104 -13.16 -1.05 10.31
CA THR A 104 -12.38 -1.76 9.29
C THR A 104 -13.03 -3.09 8.96
N LYS A 105 -13.03 -3.45 7.68
CA LYS A 105 -13.55 -4.72 7.17
C LYS A 105 -12.61 -5.23 6.09
N VAL A 106 -12.25 -6.51 6.20
CA VAL A 106 -11.52 -7.20 5.12
C VAL A 106 -12.51 -7.48 3.99
N ARG A 107 -12.14 -7.09 2.79
CA ARG A 107 -12.84 -7.40 1.55
C ARG A 107 -11.87 -8.09 0.60
N ILE A 108 -12.39 -8.88 -0.31
CA ILE A 108 -11.66 -9.29 -1.51
C ILE A 108 -12.30 -8.53 -2.68
N GLN A 109 -11.54 -7.62 -3.26
CA GLN A 109 -11.92 -7.00 -4.53
C GLN A 109 -11.68 -8.02 -5.64
N TYR A 110 -12.73 -8.26 -6.43
CA TYR A 110 -12.70 -9.12 -7.59
C TYR A 110 -13.03 -8.27 -8.81
N ASP A 111 -12.03 -8.02 -9.66
CA ASP A 111 -12.26 -7.29 -10.93
C ASP A 111 -12.44 -8.27 -12.10
N HIS A 112 -11.65 -9.35 -12.13
CA HIS A 112 -11.72 -10.40 -13.15
C HIS A 112 -11.02 -11.70 -12.65
N PRO A 113 -11.09 -12.85 -13.36
CA PRO A 113 -10.58 -14.14 -12.84
C PRO A 113 -9.11 -14.16 -12.40
N LEU A 114 -8.29 -13.24 -12.92
CA LEU A 114 -6.86 -13.10 -12.57
C LEU A 114 -6.55 -11.90 -11.65
N SER A 115 -7.55 -11.19 -11.12
CA SER A 115 -7.36 -10.00 -10.27
C SER A 115 -8.23 -10.14 -9.03
N TRP A 116 -7.66 -10.79 -8.02
CA TRP A 116 -8.23 -10.86 -6.67
C TRP A 116 -7.24 -10.13 -5.75
N SER A 117 -7.68 -9.04 -5.16
CA SER A 117 -6.88 -8.32 -4.17
C SER A 117 -7.62 -8.30 -2.85
N PRO A 118 -7.05 -8.84 -1.75
CA PRO A 118 -7.56 -8.47 -0.45
C PRO A 118 -7.38 -6.96 -0.27
N GLU A 119 -8.34 -6.33 0.39
CA GLU A 119 -8.37 -4.90 0.65
C GLU A 119 -8.95 -4.69 2.06
N ILE A 120 -8.40 -3.75 2.81
CA ILE A 120 -9.05 -3.21 3.99
C ILE A 120 -9.88 -1.99 3.63
N LEU A 121 -11.19 -2.15 3.80
CA LEU A 121 -12.13 -1.05 3.75
C LEU A 121 -12.14 -0.32 5.10
N THR A 122 -11.91 1.00 5.09
CA THR A 122 -12.09 1.88 6.25
C THR A 122 -13.39 2.68 6.08
N TYR A 123 -14.31 2.59 7.05
CA TYR A 123 -15.69 3.08 6.87
C TYR A 123 -16.34 3.56 8.17
N GLY A 124 -17.51 4.20 8.01
CA GLY A 124 -18.45 4.49 9.10
C GLY A 124 -18.39 5.90 9.68
N GLU A 125 -17.47 6.74 9.22
CA GLU A 125 -17.37 8.16 9.59
C GLU A 125 -16.87 8.98 8.38
N PHE A 126 -17.11 10.29 8.40
CA PHE A 126 -16.54 11.22 7.44
C PHE A 126 -15.04 11.41 7.71
N GLN A 127 -14.23 11.31 6.66
CA GLN A 127 -12.79 11.44 6.71
C GLN A 127 -12.36 12.73 6.03
N SER A 128 -11.50 13.51 6.67
CA SER A 128 -10.83 14.61 5.99
C SER A 128 -9.85 14.11 4.93
N ARG A 129 -9.53 14.97 3.95
CA ARG A 129 -8.45 14.72 2.98
C ARG A 129 -7.15 14.25 3.64
N GLY A 130 -6.77 14.87 4.77
CA GLY A 130 -5.54 14.54 5.48
C GLY A 130 -5.55 13.14 6.10
N GLU A 131 -6.67 12.75 6.69
CA GLU A 131 -6.84 11.41 7.28
C GLU A 131 -6.84 10.34 6.19
N SER A 132 -7.57 10.55 5.10
CA SER A 132 -7.57 9.61 3.97
C SER A 132 -6.17 9.47 3.36
N LEU A 133 -5.43 10.58 3.15
CA LEU A 133 -4.04 10.53 2.68
C LEU A 133 -3.13 9.75 3.64
N ALA A 134 -3.25 10.00 4.95
CA ALA A 134 -2.46 9.30 5.95
C ALA A 134 -2.74 7.79 5.91
N ILE A 135 -4.01 7.37 5.89
CA ILE A 135 -4.41 5.96 5.82
C ILE A 135 -3.87 5.31 4.55
N THR A 136 -4.04 5.95 3.39
CA THR A 136 -3.58 5.45 2.09
C THR A 136 -2.07 5.31 2.02
N LEU A 137 -1.29 6.24 2.58
CA LEU A 137 0.17 6.22 2.47
C LEU A 137 0.87 5.45 3.60
N THR A 138 0.15 5.04 4.65
CA THR A 138 0.74 4.39 5.82
C THR A 138 1.52 3.11 5.47
N PRO A 139 0.99 2.18 4.65
CA PRO A 139 1.74 0.96 4.32
C PRO A 139 3.01 1.25 3.53
N LEU A 140 2.93 2.18 2.57
CA LEU A 140 4.09 2.61 1.79
C LEU A 140 5.19 3.12 2.72
N VAL A 141 4.88 4.04 3.63
CA VAL A 141 5.86 4.63 4.55
C VAL A 141 6.36 3.59 5.55
N GLY A 142 5.44 2.86 6.20
CA GLY A 142 5.74 1.94 7.29
C GLY A 142 6.60 0.75 6.85
N LEU A 143 6.15 0.01 5.83
CA LEU A 143 6.90 -1.16 5.35
C LEU A 143 8.20 -0.78 4.66
N THR A 144 8.25 0.36 3.95
CA THR A 144 9.50 0.81 3.31
C THR A 144 10.51 1.23 4.36
N ALA A 145 10.11 2.00 5.37
CA ALA A 145 11.01 2.37 6.47
C ALA A 145 11.54 1.14 7.22
N ALA A 146 10.65 0.20 7.58
CA ALA A 146 11.04 -1.06 8.21
C ALA A 146 12.01 -1.88 7.33
N SER A 147 11.73 -1.97 6.03
CA SER A 147 12.61 -2.65 5.08
C SER A 147 13.97 -1.98 4.97
N ILE A 148 14.04 -0.65 4.91
CA ILE A 148 15.32 0.09 4.90
C ILE A 148 16.12 -0.20 6.16
N VAL A 149 15.49 -0.18 7.34
CA VAL A 149 16.17 -0.50 8.61
C VAL A 149 16.77 -1.91 8.55
N VAL A 150 16.02 -2.89 8.05
CA VAL A 150 16.51 -4.27 7.90
C VAL A 150 17.59 -4.39 6.82
N LEU A 151 17.47 -3.67 5.71
CA LEU A 151 18.49 -3.64 4.65
C LEU A 151 19.80 -3.02 5.14
N VAL A 152 19.76 -2.04 6.05
CA VAL A 152 20.96 -1.40 6.58
C VAL A 152 21.58 -2.20 7.72
N ALA A 153 20.77 -2.69 8.66
CA ALA A 153 21.26 -3.36 9.86
C ALA A 153 21.43 -4.88 9.71
N GLY A 154 20.71 -5.49 8.77
CA GLY A 154 20.67 -6.95 8.59
C GLY A 154 22.03 -7.52 8.18
N GLN A 155 22.44 -8.61 8.83
CA GLN A 155 23.70 -9.30 8.53
C GLN A 155 23.50 -10.62 7.77
N HIS A 156 22.28 -11.18 7.84
CA HIS A 156 21.96 -12.47 7.25
C HIS A 156 21.33 -12.29 5.86
N LEU A 157 21.84 -13.01 4.85
CA LEU A 157 21.42 -12.83 3.46
C LEU A 157 19.92 -13.05 3.23
N TRP A 158 19.32 -14.05 3.89
CA TRP A 158 17.87 -14.29 3.79
C TRP A 158 17.03 -13.14 4.33
N LEU A 159 17.52 -12.46 5.38
CA LEU A 159 16.83 -11.32 5.97
C LEU A 159 16.94 -10.09 5.06
N ILE A 160 18.13 -9.85 4.49
CA ILE A 160 18.37 -8.80 3.49
C ILE A 160 17.50 -9.05 2.25
N ALA A 161 17.44 -10.30 1.77
CA ALA A 161 16.61 -10.69 0.63
C ALA A 161 15.12 -10.47 0.92
N SER A 162 14.62 -10.89 2.10
CA SER A 162 13.24 -10.62 2.52
C SER A 162 12.93 -9.12 2.53
N ALA A 163 13.79 -8.30 3.13
CA ALA A 163 13.59 -6.86 3.18
C ALA A 163 13.63 -6.21 1.79
N ALA A 164 14.49 -6.70 0.89
CA ALA A 164 14.54 -6.23 -0.49
C ALA A 164 13.25 -6.59 -1.24
N VAL A 165 12.76 -7.82 -1.09
CA VAL A 165 11.50 -8.27 -1.69
C VAL A 165 10.30 -7.49 -1.13
N ILE A 166 10.25 -7.25 0.18
CA ILE A 166 9.20 -6.45 0.81
C ILE A 166 9.27 -5.01 0.31
N ALA A 167 10.44 -4.38 0.26
CA ALA A 167 10.60 -3.01 -0.25
C ALA A 167 10.14 -2.89 -1.71
N LEU A 168 10.58 -3.81 -2.57
CA LEU A 168 10.19 -3.86 -3.99
C LEU A 168 8.69 -4.13 -4.15
N GLY A 169 8.19 -5.15 -3.47
CA GLY A 169 6.79 -5.57 -3.54
C GLY A 169 5.84 -4.51 -3.00
N ASN A 170 6.14 -3.91 -1.85
CA ASN A 170 5.36 -2.83 -1.26
C ASN A 170 5.34 -1.58 -2.16
N SER A 171 6.47 -1.26 -2.79
CA SER A 171 6.52 -0.13 -3.72
C SER A 171 5.74 -0.38 -5.00
N ALA A 172 5.73 -1.63 -5.49
CA ALA A 172 4.95 -2.03 -6.66
C ALA A 172 3.45 -2.09 -6.35
N SER A 173 3.05 -2.59 -5.19
CA SER A 173 1.64 -2.63 -4.78
C SER A 173 1.09 -1.23 -4.48
N ALA A 174 1.93 -0.33 -3.93
CA ALA A 174 1.54 1.04 -3.59
C ALA A 174 1.26 1.95 -4.80
N ILE A 175 1.36 1.48 -6.05
CA ILE A 175 0.95 2.28 -7.23
C ILE A 175 -0.53 2.70 -7.11
N GLY A 176 -1.39 1.77 -6.68
CA GLY A 176 -2.82 2.04 -6.46
C GLY A 176 -3.04 3.08 -5.36
N ASP A 177 -2.29 2.94 -4.26
CA ASP A 177 -2.31 3.90 -3.15
C ASP A 177 -1.82 5.28 -3.57
N LEU A 178 -0.72 5.36 -4.31
CA LEU A 178 -0.18 6.62 -4.80
C LEU A 178 -1.12 7.28 -5.81
N GLY A 179 -1.80 6.49 -6.64
CA GLY A 179 -2.87 6.99 -7.52
C GLY A 179 -4.05 7.56 -6.72
N SER A 180 -4.51 6.83 -5.69
CA SER A 180 -5.55 7.29 -4.77
C SER A 180 -5.13 8.53 -3.99
N ALA A 181 -3.88 8.57 -3.52
CA ALA A 181 -3.30 9.71 -2.84
C ALA A 181 -3.21 10.92 -3.77
N ALA A 182 -2.88 10.73 -5.05
CA ALA A 182 -2.91 11.80 -6.04
C ALA A 182 -4.34 12.36 -6.21
N VAL A 183 -5.36 11.50 -6.29
CA VAL A 183 -6.77 11.95 -6.33
C VAL A 183 -7.09 12.79 -5.10
N LEU A 184 -6.83 12.23 -3.91
CA LEU A 184 -7.10 12.88 -2.62
C LEU A 184 -6.38 14.21 -2.50
N TRP A 185 -5.11 14.29 -2.93
CA TRP A 185 -4.32 15.51 -2.90
C TRP A 185 -4.91 16.66 -3.72
N HIS A 186 -5.63 16.34 -4.81
CA HIS A 186 -6.27 17.35 -5.66
C HIS A 186 -7.66 17.76 -5.17
N LEU A 187 -8.19 17.16 -4.10
CA LEU A 187 -9.46 17.60 -3.52
C LEU A 187 -9.32 19.00 -2.90
N PRO A 188 -10.34 19.87 -3.04
CA PRO A 188 -10.39 21.15 -2.35
C PRO A 188 -10.15 21.05 -0.83
N ASP A 189 -9.62 22.12 -0.26
CA ASP A 189 -9.45 22.20 1.20
C ASP A 189 -10.80 22.11 1.91
N GLY A 190 -10.84 21.31 2.97
CA GLY A 190 -12.04 21.06 3.76
C GLY A 190 -12.95 19.98 3.18
N GLU A 191 -12.60 19.32 2.07
CA GLU A 191 -13.41 18.18 1.62
C GLU A 191 -13.39 17.01 2.58
N LEU A 192 -14.56 16.36 2.66
CA LEU A 192 -14.78 15.12 3.39
C LEU A 192 -15.06 13.98 2.41
N VAL A 193 -14.53 12.81 2.75
CA VAL A 193 -14.75 11.55 2.06
C VAL A 193 -15.52 10.63 2.99
N TYR A 194 -16.60 10.01 2.50
CA TYR A 194 -17.29 8.96 3.23
C TYR A 194 -17.21 7.64 2.48
N HIS A 195 -16.97 6.57 3.24
CA HIS A 195 -17.05 5.19 2.77
C HIS A 195 -18.10 4.44 3.59
N ASP A 196 -18.97 3.68 2.94
CA ASP A 196 -19.84 2.72 3.63
C ASP A 196 -19.19 1.34 3.75
N GLU A 197 -19.92 0.38 4.32
CA GLU A 197 -19.45 -1.00 4.53
C GLU A 197 -19.38 -1.87 3.26
N ASP A 198 -19.90 -1.36 2.14
CA ASP A 198 -19.91 -2.00 0.82
C ASP A 198 -18.82 -1.42 -0.11
N GLY A 199 -18.06 -0.44 0.37
CA GLY A 199 -16.97 0.21 -0.35
C GLY A 199 -17.42 1.27 -1.34
N ARG A 200 -18.68 1.71 -1.26
CA ARG A 200 -19.13 2.89 -1.99
C ARG A 200 -18.47 4.12 -1.37
N ARG A 201 -18.06 5.07 -2.22
CA ARG A 201 -17.37 6.31 -1.82
C ARG A 201 -18.18 7.52 -2.26
N GLN A 202 -18.27 8.53 -1.42
CA GLN A 202 -18.88 9.82 -1.74
C GLN A 202 -18.03 10.98 -1.21
N TYR A 203 -17.92 12.05 -2.00
CA TYR A 203 -17.22 13.28 -1.63
C TYR A 203 -18.20 14.39 -1.24
N TYR A 204 -17.75 15.24 -0.32
CA TYR A 204 -18.53 16.33 0.25
C TYR A 204 -17.67 17.58 0.36
N THR A 205 -18.23 18.72 -0.06
CA THR A 205 -17.52 20.00 -0.09
C THR A 205 -18.24 21.04 0.79
N PRO A 206 -17.50 21.94 1.47
CA PRO A 206 -18.12 23.01 2.26
C PRO A 206 -19.02 23.91 1.41
N VAL A 207 -20.18 24.27 1.97
CA VAL A 207 -21.07 25.30 1.43
C VAL A 207 -20.43 26.66 1.76
N ARG A 208 -20.04 27.41 0.74
CA ARG A 208 -19.52 28.78 0.89
C ARG A 208 -20.65 29.79 1.02
#